data_AF-A0A4Q3VNI5-F1
#
_entry.id   AF-A0A4Q3VNI5-F1
#
_cell.length_a   1.000
_cell.length_b   1.000
_cell.length_c   1.000
_cell.angle_alpha   90.00
_cell.angle_beta   90.00
_cell.angle_gamma   90.00
#
_symmetry.space_group_name_H-M   'P 1'
#
loop_
_entity.id
_entity.type
_entity.pdbx_description
1 polymer ?
#
loop_
_entity_poly.entity_id
_entity_poly.type
_entity_poly.pdbx_seq_one_letter_code
_entity_poly.pdbx_strand_id
1 'polypeptide(L)'
;MKRLKKLAIFVLLALFLAEIFLRSYFGFCDSVLLTENKNYEYIPQPNQHRFRFRNHVDYNSFSMRSDEPDTSAYIILGFGDSVINGSVMVDQDSVATSLLSKTLSNAFRRKFQVLNISAGSWGPDNDYAYLL
;
A
#
# COMPACT_ATOMS: atom_id res chain seq x y z
N MET A 1 -11.74 -4.78 -47.79
CA MET A 1 -12.63 -4.33 -46.69
C MET A 1 -12.98 -5.41 -45.66
N LYS A 2 -13.55 -6.58 -46.01
CA LYS A 2 -13.93 -7.62 -45.03
C LYS A 2 -12.76 -8.18 -44.19
N ARG A 3 -11.58 -8.41 -44.81
CA ARG A 3 -10.37 -8.87 -44.11
C ARG A 3 -9.83 -7.84 -43.10
N LEU A 4 -9.82 -6.57 -43.47
CA LEU A 4 -9.46 -5.46 -42.57
C LEU A 4 -10.39 -5.39 -41.36
N LYS A 5 -11.71 -5.53 -41.57
CA LYS A 5 -12.69 -5.56 -40.47
C LYS A 5 -12.44 -6.73 -39.51
N LYS A 6 -12.16 -7.93 -40.03
CA LYS A 6 -11.83 -9.09 -39.19
C LYS A 6 -10.55 -8.87 -38.38
N LEU A 7 -9.51 -8.30 -39.00
CA LEU A 7 -8.26 -7.97 -38.30
C LEU A 7 -8.50 -6.94 -37.20
N ALA A 8 -9.26 -5.88 -37.47
CA ALA A 8 -9.59 -4.87 -36.48
C ALA A 8 -10.35 -5.47 -35.28
N ILE A 9 -11.34 -6.33 -35.52
CA ILE A 9 -12.07 -7.03 -34.46
C ILE A 9 -11.14 -7.90 -33.62
N PHE A 10 -10.23 -8.65 -34.26
CA PHE A 10 -9.25 -9.47 -33.56
C PHE A 10 -8.32 -8.65 -32.67
N VAL A 11 -7.79 -7.53 -33.18
CA VAL A 11 -6.93 -6.62 -32.42
C VAL A 11 -7.68 -6.03 -31.23
N LEU A 12 -8.93 -5.58 -31.44
CA LEU A 12 -9.75 -5.04 -30.36
C LEU A 12 -10.02 -6.09 -29.27
N LEU A 13 -10.32 -7.34 -29.66
CA LEU A 13 -10.51 -8.43 -28.72
C LEU A 13 -9.22 -8.74 -27.95
N ALA A 14 -8.08 -8.77 -28.63
CA ALA A 14 -6.78 -9.00 -28.00
C ALA A 14 -6.43 -7.90 -26.99
N LEU A 15 -6.66 -6.63 -27.35
CA LEU A 15 -6.45 -5.49 -26.44
C LEU A 15 -7.39 -5.55 -25.23
N PHE A 16 -8.65 -5.92 -25.44
CA PHE A 16 -9.62 -6.09 -24.36
C PHE A 16 -9.20 -7.19 -23.38
N LEU A 17 -8.77 -8.36 -23.90
CA LEU A 17 -8.28 -9.45 -23.06
C LEU A 17 -6.98 -9.09 -22.34
N ALA A 18 -6.07 -8.37 -23.01
CA ALA A 18 -4.85 -7.87 -22.40
C ALA A 18 -5.16 -6.89 -21.27
N GLU A 19 -6.10 -5.96 -21.46
CA GLU A 19 -6.52 -5.01 -20.43
C GLU A 19 -7.09 -5.72 -19.19
N ILE A 20 -7.98 -6.71 -19.37
CA ILE A 20 -8.51 -7.51 -18.26
C ILE A 20 -7.37 -8.24 -17.55
N PHE A 21 -6.48 -8.89 -18.30
CA PHE A 21 -5.35 -9.61 -17.71
C PHE A 21 -4.43 -8.68 -16.92
N LEU A 22 -4.08 -7.51 -17.47
CA LEU A 22 -3.21 -6.54 -16.80
C LEU A 22 -3.85 -5.96 -15.54
N ARG A 23 -5.14 -5.65 -15.56
CA ARG A 23 -5.86 -5.15 -14.37
C ARG A 23 -6.00 -6.23 -13.30
N SER A 24 -6.43 -7.43 -13.67
CA SER A 24 -6.72 -8.48 -12.69
C SER A 24 -5.48 -9.20 -12.17
N TYR A 25 -4.48 -9.44 -13.02
CA TYR A 25 -3.27 -10.18 -12.63
C TYR A 25 -2.20 -9.26 -12.06
N PHE A 26 -1.96 -8.09 -12.68
CA PHE A 26 -0.95 -7.14 -12.21
C PHE A 26 -1.50 -6.00 -11.37
N GLY A 27 -2.83 -5.81 -11.27
CA GLY A 27 -3.39 -4.71 -10.49
C GLY A 27 -3.19 -3.33 -11.15
N PHE A 28 -3.08 -3.29 -12.48
CA PHE A 28 -2.89 -2.01 -13.17
C PHE A 28 -4.10 -1.09 -12.99
N CYS A 29 -3.82 0.21 -12.93
CA CYS A 29 -4.80 1.28 -12.67
C CYS A 29 -5.47 1.26 -11.28
N ASP A 30 -4.96 0.50 -10.32
CA ASP A 30 -5.37 0.58 -8.91
C ASP A 30 -4.26 1.24 -8.06
N SER A 31 -4.12 2.56 -8.18
CA SER A 31 -3.12 3.33 -7.41
C SER A 31 -3.62 3.68 -6.01
N VAL A 32 -2.67 3.79 -5.06
CA VAL A 32 -2.91 4.45 -3.78
C VAL A 32 -3.31 5.90 -4.02
N LEU A 33 -4.43 6.31 -3.43
CA LEU A 33 -4.87 7.69 -3.44
C LEU A 33 -4.22 8.45 -2.28
N LEU A 34 -3.81 9.69 -2.53
CA LEU A 34 -3.22 10.57 -1.53
C LEU A 34 -4.22 11.68 -1.18
N THR A 35 -4.16 12.13 0.07
CA THR A 35 -4.87 13.30 0.58
C THR A 35 -3.85 14.31 1.06
N GLU A 36 -4.06 15.58 0.69
CA GLU A 36 -3.26 16.71 1.16
C GLU A 36 -3.52 17.01 2.64
N ASN A 37 -2.49 17.45 3.36
CA ASN A 37 -2.60 17.98 4.72
C ASN A 37 -1.70 19.21 4.88
N LYS A 38 -2.21 20.24 5.56
CA LYS A 38 -1.48 21.51 5.77
C LYS A 38 -0.24 21.37 6.65
N ASN A 39 -0.19 20.37 7.53
CA ASN A 39 0.85 20.22 8.55
C ASN A 39 1.99 19.31 8.10
N TYR A 40 1.67 18.25 7.35
CA TYR A 40 2.62 17.22 6.92
C TYR A 40 2.57 16.94 5.40
N GLU A 41 2.05 17.90 4.64
CA GLU A 41 1.95 17.92 3.17
C GLU A 41 0.91 16.96 2.58
N TYR A 42 1.07 15.66 2.77
CA TYR A 42 0.18 14.65 2.21
C TYR A 42 0.36 13.29 2.88
N ILE A 43 -0.66 12.45 2.78
CA ILE A 43 -0.64 11.06 3.28
C ILE A 43 -1.56 10.18 2.42
N PRO A 44 -1.35 8.86 2.34
CA PRO A 44 -2.34 7.95 1.78
C PRO A 44 -3.73 8.15 2.39
N GLN A 45 -4.78 8.12 1.58
CA GLN A 45 -6.15 8.12 2.07
C GLN A 45 -6.37 6.96 3.06
N PRO A 46 -7.15 7.17 4.14
CA PRO A 46 -7.42 6.13 5.11
C PRO A 46 -8.34 5.05 4.52
N ASN A 47 -8.37 3.87 5.15
CA ASN A 47 -9.24 2.74 4.78
C ASN A 47 -9.11 2.32 3.31
N GLN A 48 -7.87 2.22 2.83
CA GLN A 48 -7.60 1.79 1.46
C GLN A 48 -7.15 0.33 1.43
N HIS A 49 -7.71 -0.42 0.48
CA HIS A 49 -7.27 -1.76 0.12
C HIS A 49 -6.98 -1.75 -1.37
N ARG A 50 -5.71 -1.81 -1.74
CA ARG A 50 -5.26 -1.71 -3.13
C ARG A 50 -4.49 -2.95 -3.54
N PHE A 51 -4.53 -3.27 -4.83
CA PHE A 51 -3.73 -4.34 -5.41
C PHE A 51 -3.02 -3.80 -6.64
N ARG A 52 -1.68 -3.70 -6.58
CA ARG A 52 -0.87 -3.15 -7.66
C ARG A 52 0.49 -3.82 -7.74
N PHE A 53 0.94 -4.07 -8.97
CA PHE A 53 2.16 -4.83 -9.25
C PHE A 53 2.23 -6.17 -8.53
N ARG A 54 1.07 -6.81 -8.37
CA ARG A 54 0.88 -8.08 -7.64
C ARG A 54 1.06 -8.00 -6.12
N ASN A 55 1.11 -6.81 -5.56
CA ASN A 55 1.25 -6.57 -4.14
C ASN A 55 -0.04 -5.97 -3.57
N HIS A 56 -0.41 -6.42 -2.38
CA HIS A 56 -1.47 -5.82 -1.58
C HIS A 56 -0.94 -4.60 -0.86
N VAL A 57 -1.72 -3.53 -0.91
CA VAL A 57 -1.38 -2.24 -0.36
C VAL A 57 -2.54 -1.71 0.47
N ASP A 58 -2.53 -2.07 1.75
CA ASP A 58 -3.50 -1.65 2.75
C ASP A 58 -3.04 -0.45 3.59
N TYR A 59 -4.01 0.42 3.89
CA TYR A 59 -3.89 1.52 4.83
C TYR A 59 -5.09 1.53 5.76
N ASN A 60 -4.84 1.59 7.07
CA ASN A 60 -5.89 1.60 8.08
C ASN A 60 -6.62 2.96 8.18
N SER A 61 -7.53 3.08 9.14
CA SER A 61 -8.34 4.27 9.40
C SER A 61 -7.51 5.52 9.77
N PHE A 62 -6.27 5.33 10.21
CA PHE A 62 -5.31 6.38 10.53
C PHE A 62 -4.30 6.65 9.40
N SER A 63 -4.54 6.09 8.20
CA SER A 63 -3.64 6.21 7.06
C SER A 63 -2.25 5.58 7.28
N MET A 64 -2.15 4.60 8.19
CA MET A 64 -0.90 3.87 8.45
C MET A 64 -0.82 2.63 7.54
N ARG A 65 0.38 2.30 7.06
CA ARG A 65 0.68 1.12 6.21
C ARG A 65 0.76 -0.17 7.06
N SER A 66 -0.28 -0.44 7.82
CA SER A 66 -0.42 -1.57 8.74
C SER A 66 -1.90 -1.83 9.01
N ASP A 67 -2.23 -2.94 9.67
CA ASP A 67 -3.58 -3.18 10.19
C ASP A 67 -4.01 -2.11 11.21
N GLU A 68 -5.30 -2.09 11.54
CA GLU A 68 -5.83 -1.26 12.63
C GLU A 68 -5.09 -1.51 13.95
N PRO A 69 -4.85 -0.47 14.77
CA PRO A 69 -4.23 -0.64 16.09
C PRO A 69 -5.01 -1.64 16.96
N ASP A 70 -4.32 -2.68 17.43
CA ASP A 70 -4.88 -3.69 18.30
C ASP A 70 -4.50 -3.41 19.76
N THR A 71 -5.49 -3.08 20.58
CA THR A 71 -5.30 -2.77 22.01
C THR A 71 -4.74 -3.94 22.84
N SER A 72 -4.79 -5.17 22.33
CA SER A 72 -4.18 -6.35 22.98
C SER A 72 -2.69 -6.51 22.67
N ALA A 73 -2.18 -5.82 21.65
CA ALA A 73 -0.79 -5.89 21.22
C ALA A 73 0.09 -4.89 21.99
N TYR A 74 1.38 -5.18 22.07
CA TYR A 74 2.37 -4.15 22.31
C TYR A 74 2.55 -3.33 21.04
N ILE A 75 2.08 -2.07 21.09
CA ILE A 75 2.16 -1.12 19.99
C ILE A 75 3.54 -0.47 19.96
N ILE A 76 4.16 -0.48 18.78
CA ILE A 76 5.36 0.28 18.46
C ILE A 76 5.00 1.20 17.29
N LEU A 77 5.28 2.49 17.42
CA LEU A 77 5.10 3.43 16.31
C LEU A 77 6.37 3.48 15.47
N GLY A 78 6.26 3.13 14.18
CA GLY A 78 7.34 3.20 13.21
C GLY A 78 7.13 4.37 12.27
N PHE A 79 7.93 5.41 12.44
CA PHE A 79 7.93 6.63 11.61
C PHE A 79 8.95 6.56 10.49
N GLY A 80 8.66 7.23 9.38
CA GLY A 80 9.62 7.39 8.31
C GLY A 80 8.98 7.62 6.95
N ASP A 81 9.66 7.17 5.91
CA ASP A 81 9.38 7.57 4.55
C ASP A 81 9.00 6.38 3.65
N SER A 82 9.23 6.55 2.34
CA SER A 82 9.08 5.50 1.34
C SER A 82 9.76 4.16 1.68
N VAL A 83 10.85 4.17 2.47
CA VAL A 83 11.64 2.98 2.81
C VAL A 83 10.83 2.02 3.67
N ILE A 84 10.24 2.50 4.77
CA ILE A 84 9.40 1.62 5.61
C ILE A 84 8.00 1.43 5.02
N ASN A 85 7.52 2.39 4.21
CA ASN A 85 6.25 2.29 3.52
C ASN A 85 6.23 1.14 2.48
N GLY A 86 7.34 0.94 1.76
CA GLY A 86 7.47 -0.05 0.69
C GLY A 86 6.72 0.30 -0.60
N SER A 87 5.92 1.38 -0.60
CA SER A 87 5.10 1.81 -1.74
C SER A 87 4.25 0.67 -2.30
N VAL A 88 4.02 0.65 -3.60
CA VAL A 88 3.27 -0.39 -4.33
C VAL A 88 4.15 -1.57 -4.77
N MET A 89 5.45 -1.54 -4.44
CA MET A 89 6.43 -2.54 -4.87
C MET A 89 6.66 -3.65 -3.83
N VAL A 90 6.17 -3.45 -2.60
CA VAL A 90 6.30 -4.42 -1.50
C VAL A 90 4.90 -4.78 -0.99
N ASP A 91 4.63 -6.08 -0.92
CA ASP A 91 3.37 -6.61 -0.39
C ASP A 91 3.19 -6.25 1.10
N GLN A 92 1.93 -6.10 1.52
CA GLN A 92 1.53 -5.73 2.87
C GLN A 92 2.18 -6.60 3.95
N ASP A 93 2.32 -7.90 3.70
CA ASP A 93 2.91 -8.82 4.69
C ASP A 93 4.44 -8.78 4.74
N SER A 94 5.06 -8.09 3.77
CA SER A 94 6.48 -8.10 3.48
C SER A 94 7.16 -6.76 3.74
N VAL A 95 6.41 -5.70 4.06
CA VAL A 95 7.01 -4.43 4.52
C VAL A 95 7.76 -4.62 5.85
N ALA A 96 8.80 -3.83 6.07
CA ALA A 96 9.72 -4.00 7.20
C ALA A 96 9.01 -4.03 8.56
N THR A 97 7.98 -3.20 8.73
CA THR A 97 7.15 -3.11 9.96
C THR A 97 6.29 -4.35 10.18
N SER A 98 5.69 -4.93 9.13
CA SER A 98 4.97 -6.21 9.20
C SER A 98 5.90 -7.36 9.59
N LEU A 99 7.08 -7.43 8.95
CA LEU A 99 8.09 -8.44 9.27
C LEU A 99 8.62 -8.28 10.70
N LEU A 100 8.85 -7.05 11.17
CA LEU A 100 9.27 -6.77 12.54
C LEU A 100 8.19 -7.17 13.55
N SER A 101 6.92 -6.84 13.29
CA SER A 101 5.77 -7.24 14.12
C SER A 101 5.72 -8.76 14.31
N LYS A 102 5.86 -9.51 13.21
CA LYS A 102 5.90 -10.98 13.22
C LYS A 102 7.13 -11.51 13.97
N THR A 103 8.30 -10.89 13.75
CA THR A 103 9.56 -11.31 14.35
C THR A 103 9.55 -11.14 15.86
N LEU A 104 9.15 -9.95 16.35
CA LEU A 104 9.01 -9.69 17.78
C LEU A 104 7.95 -10.58 18.40
N SER A 105 6.81 -10.77 17.71
CA SER A 105 5.74 -11.60 18.25
C SER A 105 6.17 -13.04 18.48
N ASN A 106 6.94 -13.59 17.54
CA ASN A 106 7.49 -14.93 17.64
C ASN A 106 8.57 -15.02 18.72
N ALA A 107 9.49 -14.05 18.78
CA ALA A 107 10.59 -14.04 19.72
C ALA A 107 10.13 -13.98 21.18
N PHE A 108 9.12 -13.13 21.45
CA PHE A 108 8.62 -12.90 22.82
C PHE A 108 7.35 -13.68 23.16
N ARG A 109 6.84 -14.51 22.23
CA ARG A 109 5.59 -15.28 22.39
C ARG A 109 4.41 -14.42 22.87
N ARG A 110 4.33 -13.21 22.35
CA ARG A 110 3.29 -12.22 22.67
C ARG A 110 2.98 -11.38 21.45
N LYS A 111 1.78 -10.83 21.32
CA LYS A 111 1.43 -9.99 20.18
C LYS A 111 2.16 -8.64 20.24
N PHE A 112 2.96 -8.37 19.21
CA PHE A 112 3.56 -7.07 18.91
C PHE A 112 2.98 -6.55 17.58
N GLN A 113 2.75 -5.25 17.52
CA GLN A 113 2.29 -4.58 16.31
C GLN A 113 3.09 -3.31 16.11
N VAL A 114 3.81 -3.25 14.99
CA VAL A 114 4.54 -2.06 14.55
C VAL A 114 3.65 -1.32 13.57
N LEU A 115 3.12 -0.18 13.99
CA LEU A 115 2.28 0.69 13.18
C LEU A 115 3.16 1.52 12.25
N ASN A 116 2.89 1.47 10.95
CA ASN A 116 3.74 2.07 9.93
C ASN A 116 3.20 3.45 9.53
N ILE A 117 3.74 4.48 10.16
CA ILE A 117 3.39 5.88 9.90
C ILE A 117 4.41 6.43 8.92
N SER A 118 4.07 6.42 7.64
CA SER A 118 4.99 6.85 6.60
C SER A 118 4.30 7.26 5.31
N ALA A 119 4.92 8.19 4.60
CA ALA A 119 4.62 8.50 3.21
C ALA A 119 5.91 8.78 2.43
N GLY A 120 5.82 8.83 1.09
CA GLY A 120 6.99 9.17 0.28
C GLY A 120 7.59 10.52 0.69
N SER A 121 8.91 10.66 0.60
CA SER A 121 9.62 11.92 0.87
C SER A 121 9.49 12.54 2.28
N TRP A 122 8.73 11.93 3.19
CA TRP A 122 8.58 12.45 4.56
C TRP A 122 9.92 12.50 5.29
N GLY A 123 10.14 13.59 6.01
CA GLY A 123 11.22 13.73 6.97
C GLY A 123 10.71 13.80 8.42
N PRO A 124 11.63 13.97 9.39
CA PRO A 124 11.28 14.02 10.81
C PRO A 124 10.23 15.08 11.18
N ASP A 125 10.17 16.19 10.44
CA ASP A 125 9.19 17.26 10.68
C ASP A 125 7.77 16.81 10.27
N ASN A 126 7.62 16.06 9.17
CA ASN A 126 6.34 15.48 8.76
C ASN A 126 5.87 14.44 9.78
N ASP A 127 6.79 13.56 10.22
CA ASP A 127 6.54 12.54 11.22
C ASP A 127 6.06 13.16 12.55
N TYR A 128 6.75 14.23 13.00
CA TYR A 128 6.36 14.97 14.19
C TYR A 128 5.01 15.67 14.01
N ALA A 129 4.76 16.29 12.86
CA ALA A 129 3.50 16.96 12.57
C ALA A 129 2.31 15.99 12.48
N TYR A 130 2.52 14.72 12.14
CA TYR A 130 1.47 13.69 12.18
C TYR A 130 1.04 13.34 13.61
N LEU A 131 1.94 13.49 14.60
CA LEU A 131 1.66 13.20 16.01
C LEU A 131 0.83 14.29 16.72
N LEU A 132 0.72 15.48 16.13
CA LEU A 132 0.05 16.66 16.71
C LEU A 132 -1.43 16.72 16.31
#